data_AF-A0A2K5TJ96-F1
#
_entry.id   AF-A0A2K5TJ96-F1
#
_cell.length_a   1.000
_cell.length_b   1.000
_cell.length_c   1.000
_cell.angle_alpha   90.00
_cell.angle_beta   90.00
_cell.angle_gamma   90.00
#
_symmetry.space_group_name_H-M   'P 1'
#
loop_
_entity.id
_entity.type
_entity.pdbx_description
1 polymer ?
#
loop_
_entity_poly.entity_id
_entity_poly.type
_entity_poly.pdbx_seq_one_letter_code
_entity_poly.pdbx_strand_id
1 'polypeptide(L)'
;MRNWCLCQICTCGRHHCPHGTTRIYENSGVFFPTTEYLEKYPMYDNVLPTQSLKPKQEIRACRGKMEGITTFKSDYRPYEIVKQPRHVPEEYKPKQEKIDLGTTYKQDFNSYKVQPVAIVRPLERQQVKKGKLDMVPTYKENMELYPHRGVHLLMSQATKSILNNPSDGTLMRSHQDLQLETTEEHMRRRIYL
;
A
#
# COMPACT_ATOMS: atom_id res chain seq x y z
N MET A 1 43.07 113.34 44.88
CA MET A 1 43.96 114.51 44.72
C MET A 1 44.36 114.55 43.25
N ARG A 2 43.96 115.57 42.49
CA ARG A 2 44.28 115.65 41.04
C ARG A 2 45.64 116.32 40.90
N ASN A 3 46.64 115.58 40.43
CA ASN A 3 47.97 116.11 40.23
C ASN A 3 47.98 116.90 38.91
N TRP A 4 48.14 118.22 39.00
CA TRP A 4 48.25 119.14 37.86
C TRP A 4 49.59 118.89 37.17
N CYS A 5 49.63 118.42 35.92
CA CYS A 5 50.91 118.30 35.20
C CYS A 5 51.41 119.68 34.75
N LEU A 6 52.72 119.90 34.86
CA LEU A 6 53.44 121.10 34.40
C LEU A 6 53.18 121.46 32.92
N CYS A 7 52.64 120.52 32.11
CA CYS A 7 52.18 120.77 30.74
C CYS A 7 51.13 121.88 30.61
N GLN A 8 50.31 122.11 31.64
CA GLN A 8 49.23 123.11 31.58
C GLN A 8 49.71 124.54 31.87
N ILE A 9 50.99 124.71 32.26
CA ILE A 9 51.55 126.01 32.69
C ILE A 9 52.81 126.37 31.88
N CYS A 10 53.58 125.39 31.36
CA CYS A 10 54.80 125.64 30.59
C CYS A 10 54.64 125.33 29.10
N THR A 11 54.83 126.34 28.25
CA THR A 11 54.95 126.22 26.78
C THR A 11 56.39 125.92 26.31
N CYS A 12 57.32 125.74 27.26
CA CYS A 12 58.75 125.57 27.03
C CYS A 12 59.17 124.25 26.33
N GLY A 13 58.25 123.31 26.10
CA GLY A 13 58.45 122.10 25.28
C GLY A 13 59.50 121.08 25.75
N ARG A 14 60.23 121.34 26.84
CA ARG A 14 61.31 120.47 27.37
C ARG A 14 60.98 119.93 28.77
N HIS A 15 59.85 119.29 28.92
CA HIS A 15 59.56 118.52 30.14
C HIS A 15 59.05 117.14 29.77
N HIS A 16 59.49 116.14 30.52
CA HIS A 16 59.05 114.76 30.36
C HIS A 16 57.80 114.57 31.23
N CYS A 17 56.60 114.59 30.64
CA CYS A 17 55.37 114.20 31.34
C CYS A 17 54.99 112.77 30.92
N PRO A 18 54.71 111.85 31.86
CA PRO A 18 54.44 110.44 31.57
C PRO A 18 53.06 110.15 30.94
N HIS A 19 52.28 111.19 30.62
CA HIS A 19 50.86 111.06 30.24
C HIS A 19 50.53 111.37 28.77
N GLY A 20 51.49 111.45 27.85
CA GLY A 20 51.16 111.58 26.43
C GLY A 20 52.38 111.52 25.51
N THR A 21 52.26 110.76 24.42
CA THR A 21 53.29 110.58 23.39
C THR A 21 53.68 111.93 22.77
N THR A 22 54.93 112.32 22.93
CA THR A 22 55.56 113.51 22.32
C THR A 22 55.89 113.30 20.83
N ARG A 23 54.93 112.83 20.03
CA ARG A 23 55.14 112.69 18.59
C ARG A 23 54.53 113.87 17.85
N ILE A 24 55.41 114.78 17.44
CA ILE A 24 55.12 116.05 16.75
C ILE A 24 54.75 115.84 15.26
N TYR A 25 54.88 114.61 14.76
CA TYR A 25 54.33 114.23 13.46
C TYR A 25 53.02 113.46 13.69
N GLU A 26 51.93 114.22 13.82
CA GLU A 26 50.64 113.77 13.30
C GLU A 26 50.84 113.52 11.82
N ASN A 27 50.71 112.27 11.39
CA ASN A 27 50.64 111.96 9.97
C ASN A 27 49.27 112.42 9.45
N SER A 28 49.07 113.74 9.35
CA SER A 28 47.99 114.35 8.57
C SER A 28 48.39 114.30 7.10
N GLY A 29 48.34 113.10 6.55
CA GLY A 29 48.57 112.85 5.14
C GLY A 29 47.81 111.59 4.84
N VAL A 30 46.75 111.72 4.06
CA VAL A 30 46.03 110.57 3.52
C VAL A 30 47.08 109.61 2.97
N PHE A 31 47.24 108.47 3.62
CA PHE A 31 48.09 107.42 3.14
C PHE A 31 47.38 106.95 1.86
N PHE A 32 47.86 107.37 0.70
CA PHE A 32 47.49 106.77 -0.58
C PHE A 32 48.57 105.74 -0.93
N PRO A 33 48.51 104.50 -0.41
CA PRO A 33 49.37 103.44 -0.90
C PRO A 33 48.71 102.88 -2.16
N THR A 34 48.57 103.69 -3.20
CA THR A 34 48.19 103.21 -4.53
C THR A 34 49.36 103.50 -5.44
N THR A 35 50.33 102.60 -5.40
CA THR A 35 51.37 102.54 -6.42
C THR A 35 50.68 102.36 -7.78
N GLU A 36 51.30 102.84 -8.87
CA GLU A 36 50.80 102.63 -10.25
C GLU A 36 50.42 101.17 -10.51
N TYR A 37 51.08 100.23 -9.82
CA TYR A 37 50.80 98.81 -9.88
C TYR A 37 49.41 98.42 -9.35
N LEU A 38 49.00 98.93 -8.18
CA LEU A 38 47.69 98.63 -7.60
C LEU A 38 46.54 99.27 -8.37
N GLU A 39 46.79 100.43 -8.99
CA GLU A 39 45.82 101.10 -9.86
C GLU A 39 45.67 100.36 -11.21
N LYS A 40 46.78 99.86 -11.78
CA LYS A 40 46.78 99.14 -13.06
C LYS A 40 46.28 97.68 -12.95
N TYR A 41 46.49 97.04 -11.80
CA TYR A 41 46.10 95.64 -11.56
C TYR A 41 45.23 95.52 -10.30
N PRO A 42 43.96 95.98 -10.35
CA PRO A 42 43.02 95.70 -9.28
C PRO A 42 42.84 94.19 -9.13
N MET A 43 42.54 93.73 -7.91
CA MET A 43 42.13 92.34 -7.71
C MET A 43 40.85 92.11 -8.51
N TYR A 44 40.93 91.25 -9.52
CA TYR A 44 39.76 90.86 -10.31
C TYR A 44 38.73 90.27 -9.36
N ASP A 45 37.49 90.76 -9.43
CA ASP A 45 36.37 90.17 -8.71
C ASP A 45 36.25 88.68 -9.03
N ASN A 46 35.57 87.91 -8.18
CA ASN A 46 35.32 86.49 -8.39
C ASN A 46 34.48 86.26 -9.66
N VAL A 47 35.13 86.22 -10.81
CA VAL A 47 34.48 85.95 -12.09
C VAL A 47 33.99 84.51 -12.04
N LEU A 48 32.67 84.35 -12.10
CA LEU A 48 32.07 83.03 -12.15
C LEU A 48 32.59 82.29 -13.40
N PRO A 49 33.00 81.02 -13.27
CA PRO A 49 33.39 80.21 -14.42
C PRO A 49 32.28 80.21 -15.49
N THR A 50 32.68 80.28 -16.76
CA THR A 50 31.76 80.22 -17.90
C THR A 50 30.89 78.96 -17.82
N GLN A 51 29.57 79.11 -17.97
CA GLN A 51 28.66 77.97 -17.99
C GLN A 51 28.95 77.09 -19.22
N SER A 52 29.00 75.77 -19.02
CA SER A 52 29.24 74.85 -20.13
C SER A 52 28.06 74.83 -21.08
N LEU A 53 28.31 75.00 -22.39
CA LEU A 53 27.32 74.74 -23.46
C LEU A 53 27.12 73.25 -23.75
N LYS A 54 27.73 72.37 -22.93
CA LYS A 54 27.55 70.94 -23.06
C LYS A 54 26.10 70.59 -22.71
N PRO A 55 25.40 69.83 -23.57
CA PRO A 55 24.05 69.38 -23.24
C PRO A 55 24.12 68.56 -21.95
N LYS A 56 23.22 68.85 -21.01
CA LYS A 56 23.11 68.07 -19.78
C LYS A 56 22.63 66.68 -20.14
N GLN A 57 23.31 65.66 -19.63
CA GLN A 57 22.87 64.28 -19.83
C GLN A 57 21.56 64.04 -19.07
N GLU A 58 20.45 64.06 -19.78
CA GLU A 58 19.17 63.63 -19.25
C GLU A 58 19.12 62.10 -19.25
N ILE A 59 19.17 61.49 -18.06
CA ILE A 59 18.94 60.05 -17.93
C ILE A 59 17.45 59.81 -18.18
N ARG A 60 17.12 59.40 -19.41
CA ARG A 60 15.77 58.94 -19.73
C ARG A 60 15.60 57.52 -19.21
N ALA A 61 14.79 57.35 -18.18
CA ALA A 61 14.35 56.02 -17.76
C ALA A 61 13.55 55.38 -18.90
N CYS A 62 13.96 54.19 -19.34
CA CYS A 62 13.16 53.42 -20.28
C CYS A 62 11.83 53.06 -19.61
N ARG A 63 10.73 53.67 -20.07
CA ARG A 63 9.36 53.40 -19.58
C ARG A 63 8.61 52.40 -20.43
N GLY A 64 9.32 51.62 -21.27
CA GLY A 64 8.72 50.52 -22.01
C GLY A 64 8.33 49.40 -21.06
N LYS A 65 7.07 48.96 -21.11
CA LYS A 65 6.64 47.73 -20.42
C LYS A 65 7.13 46.54 -21.24
N MET A 66 7.72 45.55 -20.59
CA MET A 66 8.09 44.30 -21.25
C MET A 66 6.83 43.47 -21.53
N GLU A 67 6.71 42.93 -22.74
CA GLU A 67 5.66 41.98 -23.07
C GLU A 67 5.84 40.70 -22.24
N GLY A 68 4.83 40.36 -21.43
CA GLY A 68 4.87 39.19 -20.54
C GLY A 68 4.52 37.85 -21.22
N ILE A 69 4.51 37.84 -22.55
CA ILE A 69 4.13 36.69 -23.38
C ILE A 69 5.43 36.01 -23.80
N THR A 70 5.66 34.82 -23.27
CA THR A 70 6.78 33.96 -23.68
C THR A 70 6.31 33.03 -24.80
N THR A 71 7.25 32.53 -25.61
CA THR A 71 6.97 31.50 -26.62
C THR A 71 6.28 30.28 -26.01
N PHE A 72 6.70 29.88 -24.80
CA PHE A 72 6.03 28.81 -24.08
C PHE A 72 4.54 29.09 -23.81
N LYS A 73 4.20 30.32 -23.38
CA LYS A 73 2.79 30.70 -23.14
C LYS A 73 1.99 30.84 -24.43
N SER A 74 2.61 31.22 -25.55
CA SER A 74 1.93 31.30 -26.84
C SER A 74 1.67 29.91 -27.42
N ASP A 75 2.66 29.02 -27.32
CA ASP A 75 2.70 27.75 -28.07
C ASP A 75 1.99 26.62 -27.32
N TYR A 76 2.07 26.62 -25.98
CA TYR A 76 1.47 25.58 -25.14
C TYR A 76 0.16 26.05 -24.53
N ARG A 77 -0.89 26.05 -25.34
CA ARG A 77 -2.27 26.29 -24.88
C ARG A 77 -2.99 24.97 -24.60
N PRO A 78 -3.93 24.93 -23.64
CA PRO A 78 -4.77 23.77 -23.46
C PRO A 78 -5.62 23.54 -24.70
N TYR A 79 -5.51 22.35 -25.30
CA TYR A 79 -6.32 21.93 -26.42
C TYR A 79 -7.61 21.26 -25.93
N GLU A 80 -8.70 21.45 -26.68
CA GLU A 80 -9.95 20.73 -26.42
C GLU A 80 -9.74 19.24 -26.74
N ILE A 81 -9.83 18.40 -25.71
CA ILE A 81 -9.71 16.95 -25.85
C ILE A 81 -11.08 16.40 -26.26
N VAL A 82 -11.26 16.16 -27.56
CA VAL A 82 -12.45 15.45 -28.05
C VAL A 82 -12.29 13.96 -27.72
N LYS A 83 -13.29 13.39 -27.05
CA LYS A 83 -13.32 11.94 -26.80
C LYS A 83 -13.46 11.22 -28.14
N GLN A 84 -12.55 10.29 -28.41
CA GLN A 84 -12.66 9.45 -29.60
C GLN A 84 -13.99 8.70 -29.57
N PRO A 85 -14.77 8.71 -30.67
CA PRO A 85 -15.98 7.91 -30.76
C PRO A 85 -15.61 6.43 -30.56
N ARG A 86 -16.21 5.81 -29.54
CA ARG A 86 -16.01 4.39 -29.25
C ARG A 86 -16.96 3.58 -30.11
N HIS A 87 -16.46 2.50 -30.69
CA HIS A 87 -17.31 1.50 -31.32
C HIS A 87 -18.21 0.86 -30.26
N VAL A 88 -19.52 0.92 -30.45
CA VAL A 88 -20.50 0.21 -29.62
C VAL A 88 -20.65 -1.19 -30.21
N PRO A 89 -20.33 -2.27 -29.47
CA PRO A 89 -20.54 -3.62 -29.98
C PRO A 89 -22.03 -3.87 -30.23
N GLU A 90 -22.35 -4.52 -31.33
CA GLU A 90 -23.73 -4.89 -31.65
C GLU A 90 -24.24 -5.92 -30.63
N GLU A 91 -25.48 -5.73 -30.16
CA GLU A 91 -26.13 -6.69 -29.26
C GLU A 91 -26.37 -8.02 -29.98
N TYR A 92 -26.01 -9.12 -29.32
CA TYR A 92 -26.20 -10.46 -29.87
C TYR A 92 -27.69 -10.79 -30.01
N LYS A 93 -28.11 -11.14 -31.22
CA LYS A 93 -29.47 -11.62 -31.52
C LYS A 93 -29.45 -13.15 -31.61
N PRO A 94 -29.95 -13.88 -30.58
CA PRO A 94 -30.03 -15.33 -30.67
C PRO A 94 -30.97 -15.74 -31.80
N LYS A 95 -30.62 -16.80 -32.52
CA LYS A 95 -31.51 -17.40 -33.52
C LYS A 95 -32.73 -17.99 -32.80
N GLN A 96 -33.93 -17.68 -33.29
CA GLN A 96 -35.19 -18.21 -32.76
C GLN A 96 -35.47 -19.64 -33.22
N GLU A 97 -34.70 -20.15 -34.18
CA GLU A 97 -34.88 -21.50 -34.68
C GLU A 97 -34.56 -22.53 -33.60
N LYS A 98 -35.46 -23.50 -33.44
CA LYS A 98 -35.26 -24.64 -32.55
C LYS A 98 -34.25 -25.57 -33.22
N ILE A 99 -33.08 -25.72 -32.62
CA ILE A 99 -32.10 -26.72 -33.03
C ILE A 99 -32.63 -28.13 -32.68
N ASP A 100 -32.45 -29.09 -33.60
CA ASP A 100 -32.74 -30.49 -33.30
C ASP A 100 -31.68 -31.02 -32.31
N LEU A 101 -32.14 -31.34 -31.11
CA LEU A 101 -31.33 -31.89 -30.02
C LEU A 101 -31.35 -33.44 -30.00
N GLY A 102 -31.96 -34.06 -31.02
CA GLY A 102 -31.98 -35.50 -31.21
C GLY A 102 -30.60 -36.03 -31.57
N THR A 103 -29.96 -36.75 -30.65
CA THR A 103 -28.78 -37.54 -30.96
C THR A 103 -29.20 -38.90 -31.48
N THR A 104 -28.43 -39.49 -32.41
CA THR A 104 -28.66 -40.85 -32.91
C THR A 104 -28.78 -41.87 -31.78
N TYR A 105 -27.97 -41.72 -30.72
CA TYR A 105 -28.06 -42.57 -29.53
C TYR A 105 -29.47 -42.59 -28.90
N LYS A 106 -30.12 -41.42 -28.77
CA LYS A 106 -31.49 -41.34 -28.20
C LYS A 106 -32.55 -41.92 -29.14
N GLN A 107 -32.28 -41.94 -30.45
CA GLN A 107 -33.20 -42.49 -31.44
C GLN A 107 -33.06 -44.03 -31.50
N ASP A 108 -31.82 -44.52 -31.45
CA ASP A 108 -31.50 -45.93 -31.72
C ASP A 108 -31.59 -46.81 -30.46
N PHE A 109 -31.25 -46.27 -29.28
CA PHE A 109 -31.19 -47.05 -28.04
C PHE A 109 -32.37 -46.75 -27.12
N ASN A 110 -33.53 -47.30 -27.47
CA ASN A 110 -34.73 -47.25 -26.65
C ASN A 110 -34.78 -48.43 -25.66
N SER A 111 -35.38 -48.21 -24.49
CA SER A 111 -35.62 -49.29 -23.52
C SER A 111 -36.70 -50.22 -24.05
N TYR A 112 -36.34 -51.47 -24.34
CA TYR A 112 -37.28 -52.50 -24.74
C TYR A 112 -37.85 -53.23 -23.52
N LYS A 113 -39.16 -53.47 -23.52
CA LYS A 113 -39.80 -54.33 -22.52
C LYS A 113 -39.46 -55.79 -22.84
N VAL A 114 -38.50 -56.35 -22.13
CA VAL A 114 -38.19 -57.78 -22.21
C VAL A 114 -39.19 -58.54 -21.35
N GLN A 115 -39.89 -59.52 -21.93
CA GLN A 115 -40.72 -60.42 -21.14
C GLN A 115 -39.83 -61.43 -20.40
N PRO A 116 -40.13 -61.74 -19.12
CA PRO A 116 -39.39 -62.76 -18.39
C PRO A 116 -39.57 -64.11 -19.09
N VAL A 117 -38.45 -64.75 -19.44
CA VAL A 117 -38.46 -66.11 -20.00
C VAL A 117 -38.92 -67.08 -18.92
N ALA A 118 -39.90 -67.93 -19.24
CA ALA A 118 -40.35 -68.98 -18.33
C ALA A 118 -39.19 -69.92 -17.99
N ILE A 119 -38.79 -69.95 -16.72
CA ILE A 119 -37.79 -70.89 -16.22
C ILE A 119 -38.44 -72.27 -16.20
N VAL A 120 -38.00 -73.16 -17.08
CA VAL A 120 -38.39 -74.58 -17.03
C VAL A 120 -37.63 -75.22 -15.88
N ARG A 121 -38.29 -75.37 -14.72
CA ARG A 121 -37.72 -76.10 -13.58
C ARG A 121 -37.69 -77.60 -13.92
N PRO A 122 -36.53 -78.29 -13.80
CA PRO A 122 -36.47 -79.74 -13.96
C PRO A 122 -37.42 -80.43 -12.99
N LEU A 123 -38.08 -81.51 -13.44
CA LEU A 123 -39.00 -82.29 -12.62
C LEU A 123 -38.26 -82.82 -11.38
N GLU A 124 -38.73 -82.39 -10.19
CA GLU A 124 -38.18 -82.82 -8.91
C GLU A 124 -38.48 -84.32 -8.73
N ARG A 125 -37.44 -85.16 -8.75
CA ARG A 125 -37.58 -86.61 -8.55
C ARG A 125 -37.94 -86.86 -7.09
N GLN A 126 -39.18 -87.28 -6.83
CA GLN A 126 -39.56 -87.78 -5.51
C GLN A 126 -38.72 -89.02 -5.17
N GLN A 127 -37.95 -88.95 -4.08
CA GLN A 127 -37.30 -90.13 -3.53
C GLN A 127 -38.38 -91.08 -2.99
N VAL A 128 -38.55 -92.22 -3.65
CA VAL A 128 -39.38 -93.31 -3.16
C VAL A 128 -38.79 -93.80 -1.84
N LYS A 129 -39.62 -93.85 -0.79
CA LYS A 129 -39.23 -94.33 0.55
C LYS A 129 -38.69 -95.76 0.44
N LYS A 130 -37.48 -95.99 0.93
CA LYS A 130 -36.85 -97.33 0.97
C LYS A 130 -37.68 -98.25 1.88
N GLY A 131 -38.09 -99.40 1.35
CA GLY A 131 -38.71 -100.46 2.15
C GLY A 131 -37.78 -100.94 3.28
N LYS A 132 -38.34 -101.38 4.40
CA LYS A 132 -37.56 -101.85 5.54
C LYS A 132 -36.95 -103.20 5.18
N LEU A 133 -35.63 -103.27 5.07
CA LEU A 133 -34.87 -104.49 4.84
C LEU A 133 -34.46 -105.05 6.21
N ASP A 134 -34.98 -106.23 6.57
CA ASP A 134 -34.54 -106.93 7.78
C ASP A 134 -33.18 -107.60 7.52
N MET A 135 -32.15 -107.07 8.17
CA MET A 135 -30.76 -107.50 8.02
C MET A 135 -30.35 -108.35 9.23
N VAL A 136 -31.06 -109.47 9.45
CA VAL A 136 -30.66 -110.48 10.44
C VAL A 136 -29.98 -111.63 9.68
N PRO A 137 -28.64 -111.74 9.73
CA PRO A 137 -27.94 -112.83 9.07
C PRO A 137 -28.17 -114.15 9.83
N THR A 138 -28.37 -115.25 9.09
CA THR A 138 -28.75 -116.58 9.60
C THR A 138 -27.82 -117.12 10.68
N TYR A 139 -26.54 -116.74 10.68
CA TYR A 139 -25.63 -117.17 11.74
C TYR A 139 -26.01 -116.60 13.11
N LYS A 140 -26.64 -115.42 13.20
CA LYS A 140 -27.07 -114.83 14.48
C LYS A 140 -28.27 -115.56 15.10
N GLU A 141 -29.08 -116.23 14.29
CA GLU A 141 -30.18 -117.08 14.79
C GLU A 141 -29.66 -118.41 15.36
N ASN A 142 -28.50 -118.89 14.88
CA ASN A 142 -27.96 -120.21 15.20
C ASN A 142 -26.79 -120.21 16.21
N MET A 143 -26.53 -119.11 16.90
CA MET A 143 -25.52 -119.06 17.97
C MET A 143 -26.13 -119.52 19.30
N GLU A 144 -26.15 -120.83 19.51
CA GLU A 144 -26.45 -121.43 20.82
C GLU A 144 -25.39 -121.01 21.85
N LEU A 145 -25.82 -120.27 22.88
CA LEU A 145 -25.01 -119.85 24.02
C LEU A 145 -24.68 -121.06 24.92
N TYR A 146 -23.50 -121.64 24.76
CA TYR A 146 -22.96 -122.60 25.73
C TYR A 146 -22.41 -121.86 26.97
N PRO A 147 -22.77 -122.27 28.20
CA PRO A 147 -22.43 -121.53 29.40
C PRO A 147 -20.99 -121.80 29.85
N HIS A 148 -20.14 -120.78 29.79
CA HIS A 148 -18.84 -120.77 30.46
C HIS A 148 -18.94 -120.07 31.83
N ARG A 149 -18.48 -120.78 32.87
CA ARG A 149 -18.55 -120.43 34.29
C ARG A 149 -17.47 -119.43 34.69
N GLY A 150 -17.84 -118.42 35.49
CA GLY A 150 -16.96 -117.63 36.38
C GLY A 150 -16.02 -116.67 35.64
N VAL A 151 -15.69 -115.47 36.10
CA VAL A 151 -15.61 -114.95 37.46
C VAL A 151 -15.65 -113.41 37.41
N HIS A 152 -16.14 -112.84 38.50
CA HIS A 152 -16.35 -111.41 38.77
C HIS A 152 -15.09 -110.75 39.35
N LEU A 153 -14.80 -109.49 38.97
CA LEU A 153 -14.43 -108.33 39.82
C LEU A 153 -13.75 -107.28 38.92
N LEU A 154 -14.39 -106.14 38.60
CA LEU A 154 -14.58 -104.92 39.39
C LEU A 154 -13.47 -103.87 39.22
N MET A 155 -13.90 -102.62 39.43
CA MET A 155 -13.17 -101.35 39.59
C MET A 155 -13.08 -100.52 38.29
N SER A 156 -13.99 -99.58 38.03
CA SER A 156 -14.23 -98.25 38.65
C SER A 156 -13.11 -97.24 38.32
N GLN A 157 -13.40 -96.27 37.44
CA GLN A 157 -13.77 -94.87 37.72
C GLN A 157 -12.58 -93.89 37.71
N ALA A 158 -12.62 -92.88 36.82
CA ALA A 158 -12.12 -91.50 36.97
C ALA A 158 -12.10 -90.81 35.57
N THR A 159 -13.05 -89.91 35.22
CA THR A 159 -13.00 -88.42 35.34
C THR A 159 -11.94 -87.72 34.48
N LYS A 160 -12.12 -86.54 33.88
CA LYS A 160 -13.24 -85.64 33.50
C LYS A 160 -12.55 -84.41 32.86
N SER A 161 -13.18 -83.79 31.87
CA SER A 161 -13.18 -82.33 31.58
C SER A 161 -11.86 -81.57 31.37
N ILE A 162 -11.68 -81.04 30.15
CA ILE A 162 -10.86 -79.84 29.87
C ILE A 162 -11.80 -78.75 29.30
N LEU A 163 -11.99 -77.71 30.13
CA LEU A 163 -12.13 -76.25 29.88
C LEU A 163 -13.21 -75.76 28.89
N ASN A 164 -14.32 -75.16 29.34
CA ASN A 164 -14.53 -73.80 29.88
C ASN A 164 -14.34 -72.66 28.85
N ASN A 165 -15.44 -72.28 28.18
CA ASN A 165 -16.12 -70.97 28.16
C ASN A 165 -15.36 -69.62 28.01
N PRO A 166 -16.07 -68.59 27.48
CA PRO A 166 -15.54 -67.51 26.64
C PRO A 166 -15.08 -66.29 27.44
N SER A 167 -14.19 -65.49 26.86
CA SER A 167 -13.76 -64.20 27.41
C SER A 167 -14.00 -63.07 26.42
N ASP A 168 -14.74 -62.06 26.90
CA ASP A 168 -14.82 -60.69 26.42
C ASP A 168 -13.45 -60.06 26.13
N GLY A 169 -13.40 -59.27 25.07
CA GLY A 169 -12.25 -58.48 24.67
C GLY A 169 -12.67 -57.11 24.12
N THR A 170 -12.94 -56.20 25.04
CA THR A 170 -13.08 -54.75 24.83
C THR A 170 -11.86 -54.19 24.08
N LEU A 171 -12.08 -53.45 22.97
CA LEU A 171 -11.05 -52.66 22.29
C LEU A 171 -11.43 -51.17 22.38
N MET A 172 -10.60 -50.40 23.08
CA MET A 172 -10.69 -48.95 23.25
C MET A 172 -10.67 -48.24 21.88
N ARG A 173 -11.73 -47.47 21.57
CA ARG A 173 -11.66 -46.46 20.49
C ARG A 173 -10.69 -45.37 20.91
N SER A 174 -9.66 -45.13 20.12
CA SER A 174 -8.70 -44.07 20.33
C SER A 174 -9.32 -42.71 19.99
N HIS A 175 -8.89 -41.67 20.71
CA HIS A 175 -9.40 -40.30 20.66
C HIS A 175 -9.11 -39.56 19.32
N GLN A 176 -8.56 -40.25 18.32
CA GLN A 176 -8.27 -39.71 16.98
C GLN A 176 -9.43 -39.90 15.99
N ASP A 177 -10.39 -40.78 16.28
CA ASP A 177 -11.52 -41.03 15.37
C ASP A 177 -12.63 -39.98 15.49
N LEU A 178 -12.70 -39.24 16.61
CA LEU A 178 -13.68 -38.17 16.82
C LEU A 178 -13.32 -36.84 16.12
N GLN A 179 -12.09 -36.69 15.64
CA GLN A 179 -11.65 -35.46 14.98
C GLN A 179 -11.85 -35.47 13.46
N LEU A 180 -12.04 -36.63 12.83
CA LEU A 180 -12.30 -36.72 11.39
C LEU A 180 -13.79 -36.51 11.06
N GLU A 181 -14.71 -36.98 11.91
CA GLU A 181 -16.16 -36.85 11.68
C GLU A 181 -16.65 -35.38 11.75
N THR A 182 -16.02 -34.53 12.58
CA THR A 182 -16.41 -33.10 12.71
C THR A 182 -16.01 -32.24 11.51
N THR A 183 -15.03 -32.68 10.72
CA THR A 183 -14.58 -31.95 9.51
C THR A 183 -15.43 -32.29 8.28
N GLU A 184 -15.92 -33.52 8.18
CA GLU A 184 -16.81 -33.94 7.09
C GLU A 184 -18.24 -33.37 7.23
N GLU A 185 -18.78 -33.27 8.45
CA GLU A 185 -20.09 -32.63 8.67
C GLU A 185 -20.04 -31.11 8.41
N HIS A 186 -18.94 -30.44 8.74
CA HIS A 186 -18.75 -29.02 8.45
C HIS A 186 -18.66 -28.72 6.94
N MET A 187 -18.06 -29.64 6.16
CA MET A 187 -18.04 -29.53 4.70
C MET A 187 -19.41 -29.84 4.07
N ARG A 188 -20.18 -30.78 4.60
CA ARG A 188 -21.53 -31.10 4.08
C ARG A 188 -22.60 -30.04 4.38
N ARG A 189 -22.47 -29.24 5.45
CA ARG A 189 -23.37 -28.11 5.74
C ARG A 189 -23.11 -26.86 4.91
N ARG A 190 -21.99 -26.80 4.17
CA ARG A 190 -21.63 -25.68 3.29
C ARG A 190 -22.11 -25.82 1.84
N ILE A 191 -22.72 -26.95 1.49
CA ILE A 191 -23.18 -27.25 0.12
C ILE A 191 -24.71 -27.08 -0.03
N TYR A 192 -25.45 -26.80 1.05
CA TYR A 192 -26.92 -26.63 1.03
C TYR A 192 -27.42 -25.30 1.65
N LEU A 193 -26.72 -24.19 1.37
CA LEU A 193 -27.21 -22.80 1.46
C LEU A 193 -26.72 -22.03 0.23
#